data_AF-A0A9D8BL32-F1
#
_entry.id   AF-A0A9D8BL32-F1
#
_cell.length_a   1.000
_cell.length_b   1.000
_cell.length_c   1.000
_cell.angle_alpha   90.00
_cell.angle_beta   90.00
_cell.angle_gamma   90.00
#
_symmetry.space_group_name_H-M   'P 1'
#
loop_
_entity.id
_entity.type
_entity.pdbx_description
1 polymer ?
#
loop_
_entity_poly.entity_id
_entity_poly.type
_entity_poly.pdbx_seq_one_letter_code
_entity_poly.pdbx_strand_id
1 'polypeptide(L)'
;MKKNKRGFTLVEIMIVVAIIALLAAIAIPNLLRARLTAAQASAQATLRTISTAMESYAAGHQGNYPLTDEIEADLVNVTPPYLNENYCDDAIRNLYTFDCTSTAGGYSIVANPQSTTGGIVYTITTGGVLTPGSPQQ
;
A
#
# COMPACT_ATOMS: atom_id res chain seq x y z
N MET A 1 29.23 41.27 -35.05
CA MET A 1 28.65 39.98 -35.47
C MET A 1 27.35 39.76 -34.67
N LYS A 2 26.19 40.19 -35.19
CA LYS A 2 24.89 40.06 -34.48
C LYS A 2 24.38 38.64 -34.66
N LYS A 3 24.34 37.86 -33.57
CA LYS A 3 23.71 36.54 -33.55
C LYS A 3 22.20 36.73 -33.71
N ASN A 4 21.63 36.27 -34.83
CA ASN A 4 20.18 36.19 -35.01
C ASN A 4 19.61 35.23 -33.95
N LYS A 5 19.02 35.79 -32.88
CA LYS A 5 18.21 35.00 -31.96
C LYS A 5 16.90 34.66 -32.67
N ARG A 6 16.76 33.43 -33.13
CA ARG A 6 15.47 32.87 -33.56
C ARG A 6 14.60 32.73 -32.30
N GLY A 7 13.54 33.52 -32.22
CA GLY A 7 12.51 33.38 -31.19
C GLY A 7 11.53 32.27 -31.58
N PHE A 8 10.98 31.59 -30.58
CA PHE A 8 9.87 30.64 -30.76
C PHE A 8 8.64 31.36 -31.30
N THR A 9 7.94 30.74 -32.25
CA THR A 9 6.64 31.25 -32.69
C THR A 9 5.55 30.87 -31.69
N LEU A 10 4.55 31.74 -31.51
CA LEU A 10 3.39 31.42 -30.67
C LEU A 10 2.65 30.17 -31.18
N VAL A 11 2.60 30.00 -32.51
CA VAL A 11 1.96 28.86 -33.16
C VAL A 11 2.68 27.55 -32.82
N GLU A 12 4.01 27.53 -32.76
CA GLU A 12 4.77 26.34 -32.32
C GLU A 12 4.40 25.92 -30.91
N ILE A 13 4.33 26.86 -29.96
CA ILE A 13 3.98 26.53 -28.58
C ILE A 13 2.51 26.06 -28.49
N MET A 14 1.59 26.65 -29.25
CA MET A 14 0.17 26.27 -29.24
C MET A 14 -0.08 24.83 -29.72
N ILE A 15 0.57 24.40 -30.81
CA ILE A 15 0.39 23.04 -31.32
C ILE A 15 1.00 22.01 -30.35
N VAL A 16 2.16 22.34 -29.76
CA VAL A 16 2.84 21.45 -28.80
C VAL A 16 1.96 21.22 -27.57
N VAL A 17 1.40 22.27 -26.97
CA VAL A 17 0.52 22.10 -25.80
C VAL A 17 -0.78 21.39 -26.14
N ALA A 18 -1.32 21.56 -27.35
CA ALA A 18 -2.50 20.86 -27.81
C ALA A 18 -2.27 19.34 -27.91
N ILE A 19 -1.13 18.92 -28.44
CA ILE A 19 -0.76 17.49 -28.54
C ILE A 19 -0.48 16.91 -27.14
N ILE A 20 0.25 17.64 -26.28
CA ILE A 20 0.50 17.19 -24.90
C ILE A 20 -0.82 17.04 -24.13
N ALA A 21 -1.76 17.96 -24.28
CA ALA A 21 -3.07 17.88 -23.64
C ALA A 21 -3.87 16.65 -24.10
N LEU A 22 -3.83 16.33 -25.39
CA LEU A 22 -4.47 15.12 -25.93
C LEU A 22 -3.88 13.84 -25.35
N LEU A 23 -2.55 13.75 -25.29
CA LEU A 23 -1.85 12.59 -24.72
C LEU A 23 -2.13 12.46 -23.22
N ALA A 24 -2.10 13.57 -22.48
CA ALA A 24 -2.39 13.61 -21.05
C ALA A 24 -3.82 13.16 -20.73
N ALA A 25 -4.81 13.56 -21.54
CA ALA A 25 -6.22 13.19 -21.35
C ALA A 25 -6.44 11.67 -21.38
N ILE A 26 -5.67 10.92 -22.19
CA ILE A 26 -5.75 9.46 -22.27
C ILE A 26 -4.86 8.80 -21.20
N ALA A 27 -3.67 9.36 -20.96
CA ALA A 27 -2.68 8.77 -20.07
C ALA A 27 -3.04 8.88 -18.59
N ILE A 28 -3.54 10.04 -18.14
CA ILE A 28 -3.86 10.30 -16.73
C ILE A 28 -4.87 9.30 -16.15
N PRO A 29 -6.05 9.05 -16.75
CA PRO A 29 -7.01 8.10 -16.17
C PRO A 29 -6.46 6.67 -16.12
N ASN A 30 -5.67 6.27 -17.12
CA ASN A 30 -5.03 4.96 -17.11
C ASN A 30 -3.96 4.84 -16.02
N LEU A 31 -3.15 5.88 -15.84
CA LEU A 31 -2.14 5.93 -14.78
C LEU A 31 -2.76 5.86 -13.38
N LEU A 32 -3.89 6.56 -13.16
CA LEU A 32 -4.60 6.51 -11.89
C LEU A 32 -5.11 5.10 -11.58
N ARG A 33 -5.68 4.40 -12.57
CA ARG A 33 -6.10 2.99 -12.43
C ARG A 33 -4.92 2.07 -12.14
N ALA A 34 -3.83 2.21 -12.89
CA ALA A 34 -2.62 1.41 -12.68
C ALA A 34 -2.04 1.61 -11.27
N ARG A 35 -2.05 2.85 -10.75
CA ARG A 35 -1.62 3.16 -9.39
C ARG A 35 -2.50 2.46 -8.34
N LEU A 36 -3.82 2.43 -8.53
CA LEU A 36 -4.73 1.74 -7.62
C LEU A 36 -4.50 0.22 -7.61
N THR A 37 -4.32 -0.40 -8.78
CA THR A 37 -3.99 -1.83 -8.87
C THR A 37 -2.65 -2.15 -8.21
N ALA A 38 -1.64 -1.30 -8.41
CA ALA A 38 -0.34 -1.46 -7.76
C ALA A 38 -0.43 -1.31 -6.23
N ALA A 39 -1.25 -0.37 -5.74
CA ALA A 39 -1.55 -0.21 -4.32
C ALA A 39 -2.23 -1.45 -3.72
N GLN A 40 -3.23 -2.01 -4.40
CA GLN A 40 -3.90 -3.25 -3.99
C GLN A 40 -2.92 -4.43 -3.90
N ALA A 41 -2.06 -4.61 -4.91
CA ALA A 41 -1.06 -5.67 -4.92
C ALA A 41 -0.04 -5.50 -3.76
N SER A 42 0.39 -4.27 -3.53
CA SER A 42 1.27 -3.92 -2.40
C SER A 42 0.63 -4.24 -1.06
N ALA A 43 -0.65 -3.88 -0.86
CA ALA A 43 -1.38 -4.14 0.37
C ALA A 43 -1.47 -5.65 0.66
N GLN A 44 -1.81 -6.46 -0.34
CA GLN A 44 -1.84 -7.92 -0.19
C GLN A 44 -0.46 -8.51 0.14
N ALA A 45 0.61 -7.98 -0.46
CA ALA A 45 1.98 -8.41 -0.16
C ALA A 45 2.39 -8.05 1.28
N THR A 46 2.05 -6.84 1.74
CA THR A 46 2.28 -6.42 3.13
C THR A 46 1.49 -7.29 4.11
N LEU A 47 0.21 -7.56 3.86
CA LEU A 47 -0.59 -8.47 4.69
C LEU A 47 0.04 -9.86 4.83
N ARG A 48 0.55 -10.43 3.73
CA ARG A 48 1.26 -11.72 3.74
C ARG A 48 2.57 -11.64 4.52
N THR A 49 3.28 -10.52 4.45
CA THR A 49 4.51 -10.29 5.20
C THR A 49 4.23 -10.26 6.69
N ILE A 50 3.22 -9.51 7.13
CA ILE A 50 2.81 -9.46 8.54
C ILE A 50 2.33 -10.85 9.00
N SER A 51 1.46 -11.51 8.22
CA SER A 51 1.00 -12.88 8.53
C SER A 51 2.17 -13.85 8.72
N THR A 52 3.17 -13.82 7.83
CA THR A 52 4.37 -14.67 7.95
C THR A 52 5.15 -14.37 9.24
N ALA A 53 5.28 -13.10 9.62
CA ALA A 53 5.91 -12.71 10.86
C ALA A 53 5.12 -13.20 12.09
N MET A 54 3.78 -13.09 12.07
CA MET A 54 2.90 -13.58 13.12
C MET A 54 3.01 -15.10 13.30
N GLU A 55 2.99 -15.87 12.21
CA GLU A 55 3.15 -17.34 12.27
C GLU A 55 4.56 -17.73 12.76
N SER A 56 5.58 -16.99 12.33
CA SER A 56 6.97 -17.23 12.76
C SER A 56 7.16 -16.96 14.24
N TYR A 57 6.56 -15.89 14.76
CA TYR A 57 6.54 -15.59 16.19
C TYR A 57 5.82 -16.71 16.96
N ALA A 58 4.62 -17.11 16.53
CA ALA A 58 3.84 -18.12 17.22
C ALA A 58 4.57 -19.49 17.30
N ALA A 59 5.31 -19.86 16.26
CA ALA A 59 6.15 -21.06 16.27
C ALA A 59 7.21 -21.06 17.40
N GLY A 60 7.70 -19.88 17.79
CA GLY A 60 8.63 -19.70 18.92
C GLY A 60 7.95 -19.53 20.28
N HIS A 61 6.65 -19.25 20.33
CA HIS A 61 5.93 -18.81 21.53
C HIS A 61 4.77 -19.74 21.92
N GLN A 62 4.97 -21.06 21.79
CA GLN A 62 3.97 -22.08 22.14
C GLN A 62 2.64 -21.93 21.39
N GLY A 63 2.68 -21.40 20.17
CA GLY A 63 1.49 -21.15 19.35
C GLY A 63 0.73 -19.87 19.71
N ASN A 64 1.24 -19.05 20.63
CA ASN A 64 0.63 -17.76 20.96
C ASN A 64 1.10 -16.66 20.02
N TYR A 65 0.17 -15.83 19.57
CA TYR A 65 0.46 -14.62 18.81
C TYR A 65 0.69 -13.43 19.75
N PRO A 66 1.45 -12.39 19.32
CA PRO A 66 1.65 -11.19 20.14
C PRO A 66 0.30 -10.49 20.36
N LEU A 67 0.11 -9.86 21.51
CA LEU A 67 -1.09 -9.05 21.76
C LEU A 67 -1.04 -7.78 20.91
N THR A 68 -2.20 -7.21 20.56
CA THR A 68 -2.28 -6.00 19.72
C THR A 68 -1.32 -4.88 20.16
N ASP A 69 -1.29 -4.58 21.46
CA ASP A 69 -0.47 -3.50 22.02
C ASP A 69 1.03 -3.85 22.11
N GLU A 70 1.38 -5.12 21.92
CA GLU A 70 2.74 -5.65 22.03
C GLU A 70 3.36 -5.93 20.65
N ILE A 71 2.61 -5.78 19.55
CA ILE A 71 3.10 -6.07 18.19
C ILE A 71 4.44 -5.40 17.89
N GLU A 72 4.61 -4.13 18.24
CA GLU A 72 5.87 -3.43 17.98
C GLU A 72 7.02 -4.01 18.82
N ALA A 73 6.76 -4.23 20.11
CA ALA A 73 7.76 -4.79 21.02
C ALA A 73 8.21 -6.18 20.58
N ASP A 74 7.26 -7.02 20.14
CA ASP A 74 7.44 -8.44 19.90
C ASP A 74 7.86 -8.81 18.47
N LEU A 75 7.49 -8.00 17.47
CA LEU A 75 7.81 -8.27 16.07
C LEU A 75 8.88 -7.35 15.50
N VAL A 76 9.02 -6.13 16.01
CA VAL A 76 9.91 -5.10 15.43
C VAL A 76 11.14 -4.86 16.29
N ASN A 77 10.95 -4.72 17.61
CA ASN A 77 12.03 -4.34 18.54
C ASN A 77 12.81 -5.54 19.13
N VAL A 78 12.58 -6.75 18.62
CA VAL A 78 13.33 -7.97 18.99
C VAL A 78 14.56 -8.19 18.11
N THR A 79 15.51 -9.00 18.58
CA THR A 79 16.74 -9.33 17.84
C THR A 79 16.88 -10.84 17.64
N PRO A 80 16.86 -11.37 16.41
CA PRO A 80 16.57 -10.66 15.15
C PRO A 80 15.08 -10.27 15.01
N PRO A 81 14.75 -9.17 14.32
CA PRO A 81 13.37 -8.72 14.15
C PRO A 81 12.60 -9.62 13.17
N TYR A 82 11.31 -9.84 13.44
CA TYR A 82 10.40 -10.54 12.53
C TYR A 82 9.85 -9.62 11.44
N LEU A 83 9.72 -8.32 11.74
CA LEU A 83 9.33 -7.26 10.81
C LEU A 83 10.36 -6.14 10.79
N ASN A 84 10.60 -5.58 9.61
CA ASN A 84 11.54 -4.47 9.42
C ASN A 84 10.99 -3.12 9.91
N GLU A 85 9.68 -3.01 10.11
CA GLU A 85 9.00 -1.81 10.58
C GLU A 85 7.65 -2.17 11.21
N ASN A 86 7.10 -1.25 12.00
CA ASN A 86 5.74 -1.38 12.52
C ASN A 86 4.74 -1.05 11.41
N TYR A 87 3.96 -2.05 10.97
CA TYR A 87 2.88 -1.85 10.00
C TYR A 87 1.56 -1.46 10.65
N CYS A 88 1.43 -1.61 11.97
CA CYS A 88 0.20 -1.44 12.75
C CYS A 88 0.12 -0.06 13.42
N ASP A 89 0.72 0.95 12.78
CA ASP A 89 0.94 2.31 13.30
C ASP A 89 0.00 3.36 12.68
N ASP A 90 -1.08 2.92 12.02
CA ASP A 90 -2.01 3.73 11.22
C ASP A 90 -1.34 4.56 10.11
N ALA A 91 -0.05 4.34 9.81
CA ALA A 91 0.65 5.08 8.78
C ALA A 91 0.15 4.68 7.38
N ILE A 92 -0.02 5.68 6.52
CA ILE A 92 -0.43 5.46 5.14
C ILE A 92 0.74 4.91 4.33
N ARG A 93 0.56 3.70 3.79
CA ARG A 93 1.54 2.95 3.00
C ARG A 93 0.93 2.59 1.66
N ASN A 94 1.39 3.26 0.61
CA ASN A 94 0.92 3.08 -0.76
C ASN A 94 -0.63 3.08 -0.88
N LEU A 95 -1.27 4.10 -0.30
CA LEU A 95 -2.74 4.29 -0.25
C LEU A 95 -3.51 3.34 0.68
N TYR A 96 -2.84 2.61 1.57
CA TYR A 96 -3.48 1.74 2.56
C TYR A 96 -3.01 2.06 3.98
N THR A 97 -3.87 1.85 4.96
CA THR A 97 -3.49 1.69 6.38
C THR A 97 -3.74 0.24 6.79
N PHE A 98 -3.09 -0.21 7.86
CA PHE A 98 -3.23 -1.59 8.33
C PHE A 98 -3.66 -1.60 9.80
N ASP A 99 -4.90 -2.03 10.03
CA ASP A 99 -5.45 -2.15 11.37
C ASP A 99 -5.17 -3.57 11.85
N CYS A 100 -4.30 -3.72 12.84
CA CYS A 100 -3.92 -5.01 13.38
C CYS A 100 -4.72 -5.29 14.66
N THR A 101 -5.44 -6.41 14.68
CA THR A 101 -6.05 -6.94 15.91
C THR A 101 -5.46 -8.31 16.17
N SER A 102 -4.83 -8.50 17.32
CA SER A 102 -4.22 -9.77 17.70
C SER A 102 -4.48 -10.13 19.16
N THR A 103 -4.72 -11.42 19.38
CA THR A 103 -4.88 -12.05 20.68
C THR A 103 -3.98 -13.28 20.73
N ALA A 104 -3.73 -13.84 21.90
CA ALA A 104 -2.93 -15.07 22.02
C ALA A 104 -3.43 -16.21 21.10
N GLY A 105 -4.75 -16.29 20.84
CA GLY A 105 -5.37 -17.34 20.01
C GLY A 105 -5.43 -17.04 18.50
N GLY A 106 -5.00 -15.87 18.05
CA GLY A 106 -5.06 -15.53 16.63
C GLY A 106 -5.03 -14.04 16.33
N TYR A 107 -4.89 -13.72 15.05
CA TYR A 107 -4.85 -12.36 14.53
C TYR A 107 -5.82 -12.15 13.36
N SER A 108 -6.20 -10.89 13.18
CA SER A 108 -6.93 -10.36 12.05
C SER A 108 -6.34 -9.01 11.71
N ILE A 109 -5.75 -8.88 10.52
CA ILE A 109 -5.16 -7.63 10.05
C ILE A 109 -5.97 -7.16 8.85
N VAL A 110 -6.42 -5.91 8.89
CA VAL A 110 -7.27 -5.31 7.86
C VAL A 110 -6.48 -4.23 7.14
N ALA A 111 -6.27 -4.39 5.84
CA ALA A 111 -5.76 -3.33 4.98
C ALA A 111 -6.92 -2.46 4.49
N ASN A 112 -6.97 -1.23 4.96
CA ASN A 112 -8.01 -0.26 4.62
C ASN A 112 -7.51 0.70 3.54
N PRO A 113 -8.21 0.82 2.39
CA PRO A 113 -7.83 1.77 1.35
C PRO A 113 -8.14 3.21 1.80
N GLN A 114 -7.25 4.14 1.46
CA GLN A 114 -7.46 5.57 1.63
C GLN A 114 -8.24 6.21 0.46
N SER A 115 -8.54 5.44 -0.59
CA SER A 115 -9.39 5.88 -1.70
C SER A 115 -10.84 5.52 -1.44
N THR A 116 -11.73 6.52 -1.48
CA THR A 116 -13.18 6.33 -1.40
C THR A 116 -13.77 5.75 -2.69
N THR A 117 -13.00 5.63 -3.77
CA THR A 117 -13.48 5.06 -5.04
C THR A 117 -12.52 3.98 -5.52
N GLY A 118 -13.03 2.75 -5.67
CA GLY A 118 -12.28 1.60 -6.21
C GLY A 118 -11.23 0.99 -5.26
N GLY A 119 -11.15 1.47 -4.02
CA GLY A 119 -10.39 0.82 -2.96
C GLY A 119 -11.08 -0.47 -2.52
N ILE A 120 -10.30 -1.53 -2.31
CA ILE A 120 -10.80 -2.82 -1.83
C ILE A 120 -10.19 -3.07 -0.45
N VAL A 121 -11.01 -3.36 0.55
CA VAL A 121 -10.53 -3.79 1.86
C VAL A 121 -9.99 -5.22 1.73
N TYR A 122 -8.85 -5.52 2.33
CA TYR A 122 -8.34 -6.89 2.42
C TYR A 122 -8.16 -7.27 3.87
N THR A 123 -8.61 -8.45 4.25
CA THR A 123 -8.41 -8.99 5.60
C THR A 123 -7.56 -10.25 5.50
N ILE A 124 -6.52 -10.36 6.31
CA ILE A 124 -5.81 -11.62 6.53
C ILE A 124 -6.04 -12.08 7.97
N THR A 125 -6.44 -13.33 8.13
CA THR A 125 -6.67 -13.94 9.44
C THR A 125 -5.65 -15.06 9.70
N THR A 126 -5.60 -15.52 10.95
CA THR A 126 -4.79 -16.67 11.40
C THR A 126 -4.79 -17.81 10.38
N GLY A 127 -3.60 -18.34 10.05
CA GLY A 127 -3.43 -19.34 9.00
C GLY A 127 -3.26 -18.75 7.60
N GLY A 128 -3.09 -17.43 7.47
CA GLY A 128 -2.74 -16.75 6.22
C GLY A 128 -3.87 -16.66 5.20
N VAL A 129 -5.13 -16.78 5.65
CA VAL A 129 -6.31 -16.72 4.78
C VAL A 129 -6.58 -15.26 4.40
N LEU A 130 -6.17 -14.89 3.19
CA LEU A 130 -6.45 -13.57 2.61
C LEU A 130 -7.87 -13.56 2.02
N THR A 131 -8.74 -12.72 2.58
CA THR A 131 -10.12 -12.53 2.12
C THR A 131 -10.30 -11.10 1.60
N PRO A 132 -10.71 -10.91 0.34
CA PRO A 132 -11.12 -9.60 -0.16
C PRO A 132 -12.49 -9.21 0.43
N GLY A 133 -12.59 -7.98 0.92
CA GLY A 133 -13.84 -7.33 1.33
C GLY A 133 -14.56 -6.66 0.16
N SER A 134 -15.67 -6.00 0.46
CA SER A 134 -16.39 -5.20 -0.53
C SER A 134 -15.58 -3.95 -0.93
N PRO A 135 -15.66 -3.52 -2.20
CA PRO A 135 -15.17 -2.22 -2.59
C PRO A 135 -15.82 -1.12 -1.74
N GLN A 136 -15.05 -0.13 -1.32
CA GLN A 136 -15.61 1.07 -0.71
C GLN A 136 -16.35 1.84 -1.82
N GLN A 137 -17.64 2.12 -1.58
CA GLN A 137 -18.54 2.82 -2.50
C GLN A 137 -18.35 4.32 -2.43
#